data_AF-A0A5D8YM47-F1
#
_entry.id   AF-A0A5D8YM47-F1
#
_cell.length_a   1.000
_cell.length_b   1.000
_cell.length_c   1.000
_cell.angle_alpha   90.00
_cell.angle_beta   90.00
_cell.angle_gamma   90.00
#
_symmetry.space_group_name_H-M   'P 1'
#
loop_
_entity.id
_entity.type
_entity.pdbx_description
1 polymer ?
#
loop_
_entity_poly.entity_id
_entity_poly.type
_entity_poly.pdbx_seq_one_letter_code
_entity_poly.pdbx_strand_id
1 'polypeptide(L)'
;MKGLFNGLKILPVATCMLVASASFAQSKDIEVFKAQEVIPDKPATQNKNNVKRPASSKVTGNLNVFFGTYYYWVPGTSYVVPDYSRKQEVIHTSAGTGVLPGSIRINADGTYVWNSSWDQKIIKGKWQQTGDKDYPIEMIHAQEQKNWQVGLHDRPKEADIYIKDGSTWYCGKKVKQ
;
A
#
# COMPACT_ATOMS: atom_id res chain seq x y z
N MET A 1 -54.41 57.83 -12.72
CA MET A 1 -54.92 56.49 -13.08
C MET A 1 -54.39 56.11 -14.46
N LYS A 2 -53.43 55.19 -14.50
CA LYS A 2 -53.01 54.33 -15.63
C LYS A 2 -51.87 53.46 -15.11
N GLY A 3 -52.12 52.16 -14.99
CA GLY A 3 -51.19 51.19 -14.45
C GLY A 3 -50.15 50.72 -15.46
N LEU A 4 -49.21 49.90 -14.98
CA LEU A 4 -48.44 48.96 -15.80
C LEU A 4 -47.73 47.95 -14.86
N PHE A 5 -48.27 46.74 -14.84
CA PHE A 5 -47.57 45.52 -14.41
C PHE A 5 -46.52 45.18 -15.47
N ASN A 6 -45.31 44.80 -15.07
CA ASN A 6 -44.34 44.17 -15.98
C ASN A 6 -43.46 43.14 -15.25
N GLY A 7 -43.75 41.86 -15.52
CA GLY A 7 -42.76 40.91 -16.04
C GLY A 7 -41.74 40.30 -15.08
N LEU A 8 -42.14 39.28 -14.32
CA LEU A 8 -41.22 38.32 -13.70
C LEU A 8 -40.72 37.34 -14.78
N LYS A 9 -39.46 37.44 -15.19
CA LYS A 9 -38.81 36.49 -16.13
C LYS A 9 -38.18 35.33 -15.34
N ILE A 10 -38.69 34.13 -15.54
CA ILE A 10 -38.11 32.88 -15.04
C ILE A 10 -36.94 32.50 -15.97
N LEU A 11 -35.74 32.33 -15.41
CA LEU A 11 -34.56 31.86 -16.12
C LEU A 11 -34.50 30.32 -16.12
N PRO A 12 -34.07 29.67 -17.22
CA PRO A 12 -33.90 28.22 -17.27
C PRO A 12 -32.60 27.80 -16.57
N VAL A 13 -32.70 26.77 -15.71
CA VAL A 13 -31.56 26.10 -15.09
C VAL A 13 -30.95 25.15 -16.13
N ALA A 14 -29.74 25.46 -16.59
CA ALA A 14 -28.98 24.62 -17.52
C ALA A 14 -28.30 23.47 -16.77
N THR A 15 -28.86 22.27 -16.89
CA THR A 15 -28.26 21.02 -16.41
C THR A 15 -27.12 20.61 -17.36
N CYS A 16 -25.86 20.77 -16.93
CA CYS A 16 -24.72 20.17 -17.62
C CYS A 16 -24.71 18.65 -17.40
N MET A 17 -25.02 17.87 -18.43
CA MET A 17 -24.70 16.44 -18.45
C MET A 17 -23.21 16.26 -18.68
N LEU A 18 -22.52 15.67 -17.70
CA LEU A 18 -21.12 15.28 -17.80
C LEU A 18 -21.05 13.90 -18.45
N VAL A 19 -20.63 13.83 -19.72
CA VAL A 19 -20.45 12.56 -20.44
C VAL A 19 -19.03 12.06 -20.19
N ALA A 20 -18.88 11.04 -19.36
CA ALA A 20 -17.60 10.35 -19.15
C ALA A 20 -17.36 9.37 -20.31
N SER A 21 -16.41 9.70 -21.20
CA SER A 21 -15.95 8.80 -22.27
C SER A 21 -14.97 7.78 -21.70
N ALA A 22 -15.44 6.55 -21.41
CA ALA A 22 -14.54 5.45 -21.07
C ALA A 22 -13.86 4.94 -22.36
N SER A 23 -12.52 5.04 -22.41
CA SER A 23 -11.72 4.48 -23.50
C SER A 23 -11.43 3.01 -23.18
N PHE A 24 -12.00 2.08 -23.94
CA PHE A 24 -11.68 0.65 -23.82
C PHE A 24 -10.39 0.35 -24.59
N ALA A 25 -9.34 -0.07 -23.87
CA ALA A 25 -8.10 -0.53 -24.48
C ALA A 25 -8.35 -1.88 -25.21
N GLN A 26 -7.84 -1.97 -26.44
CA GLN A 26 -7.99 -3.11 -27.33
C GLN A 26 -7.13 -4.29 -26.82
N SER A 27 -7.74 -5.46 -26.59
CA SER A 27 -7.03 -6.67 -26.12
C SER A 27 -6.17 -7.26 -27.24
N LYS A 28 -4.96 -7.69 -26.91
CA LYS A 28 -4.08 -8.46 -27.79
C LYS A 28 -4.30 -9.96 -27.56
N ASP A 29 -4.40 -10.73 -28.65
CA ASP A 29 -4.49 -12.19 -28.58
C ASP A 29 -3.14 -12.79 -28.14
N ILE A 30 -3.18 -13.80 -27.26
CA ILE A 30 -2.00 -14.50 -26.73
C ILE A 30 -1.79 -15.83 -27.48
N GLU A 31 -0.56 -16.11 -27.89
CA GLU A 31 -0.14 -17.46 -28.29
C GLU A 31 -0.01 -18.37 -27.06
N VAL A 32 -0.83 -19.43 -27.00
CA VAL A 32 -0.83 -20.38 -25.89
C VAL A 32 0.37 -21.33 -26.02
N PHE A 33 1.41 -21.10 -25.22
CA PHE A 33 2.51 -22.06 -25.06
C PHE A 33 2.04 -23.29 -24.25
N LYS A 34 2.29 -24.49 -24.78
CA LYS A 34 1.98 -25.75 -24.08
C LYS A 34 2.88 -25.90 -22.84
N ALA A 35 2.28 -26.03 -21.67
CA ALA A 35 3.01 -26.31 -20.44
C ALA A 35 3.70 -27.69 -20.51
N GLN A 36 4.95 -27.75 -20.06
CA GLN A 36 5.68 -29.01 -19.86
C GLN A 36 5.01 -29.77 -18.69
N GLU A 37 4.77 -31.07 -18.86
CA GLU A 37 4.14 -31.92 -17.85
C GLU A 37 4.97 -31.95 -16.56
N VAL A 38 4.36 -31.55 -15.44
CA VAL A 38 5.01 -31.51 -14.12
C VAL A 38 4.90 -32.89 -13.48
N ILE A 39 6.05 -33.56 -13.28
CA ILE A 39 6.13 -34.77 -12.48
C ILE A 39 5.91 -34.38 -11.01
N PRO A 40 4.95 -34.97 -10.27
CA PRO A 40 4.69 -34.60 -8.89
C PRO A 40 5.86 -34.98 -7.98
N ASP A 41 6.49 -33.99 -7.35
CA ASP A 41 7.45 -34.23 -6.28
C ASP A 41 6.74 -34.74 -5.01
N LYS A 42 7.42 -35.69 -4.35
CA LYS A 42 7.00 -36.39 -3.15
C LYS A 42 6.72 -35.40 -1.99
N PRO A 43 5.66 -35.58 -1.19
CA PRO A 43 5.29 -34.60 -0.17
C PRO A 43 6.36 -34.43 0.92
N ALA A 44 6.72 -33.18 1.19
CA ALA A 44 7.67 -32.81 2.23
C ALA A 44 7.08 -33.05 3.63
N THR A 45 7.85 -33.75 4.47
CA THR A 45 7.52 -34.03 5.88
C THR A 45 7.54 -32.72 6.69
N GLN A 46 6.40 -32.33 7.26
CA GLN A 46 6.31 -31.17 8.15
C GLN A 46 7.03 -31.45 9.48
N ASN A 47 8.24 -30.91 9.63
CA ASN A 47 8.97 -30.95 10.88
C ASN A 47 8.59 -29.72 11.73
N LYS A 48 7.72 -29.91 12.74
CA LYS A 48 7.37 -28.88 13.73
C LYS A 48 8.54 -28.67 14.71
N ASN A 49 9.57 -27.97 14.26
CA ASN A 49 10.59 -27.46 15.16
C ASN A 49 10.22 -26.06 15.63
N ASN A 50 9.92 -25.96 16.92
CA ASN A 50 9.69 -24.74 17.67
C ASN A 50 11.04 -24.02 17.81
N VAL A 51 11.45 -23.26 16.78
CA VAL A 51 12.71 -22.51 16.80
C VAL A 51 12.50 -21.26 17.64
N LYS A 52 12.94 -21.33 18.90
CA LYS A 52 13.21 -20.17 19.75
C LYS A 52 14.19 -19.26 18.98
N ARG A 53 13.68 -18.12 18.48
CA ARG A 53 14.45 -17.13 17.72
C ARG A 53 15.70 -16.76 18.53
N PRO A 54 16.93 -17.02 18.03
CA PRO A 54 18.13 -16.56 18.70
C PRO A 54 18.12 -15.03 18.76
N ALA A 55 18.65 -14.49 19.86
CA ALA A 55 18.78 -13.05 20.04
C ALA A 55 19.50 -12.44 18.84
N SER A 56 18.80 -11.52 18.18
CA SER A 56 19.23 -10.77 16.99
C SER A 56 20.69 -10.35 17.11
N SER A 57 21.54 -10.91 16.25
CA SER A 57 22.90 -10.40 16.03
C SER A 57 22.74 -8.98 15.48
N LYS A 58 23.09 -8.00 16.32
CA LYS A 58 23.03 -6.55 16.10
C LYS A 58 23.51 -6.19 14.68
N VAL A 59 22.59 -6.07 13.72
CA VAL A 59 22.91 -5.45 12.43
C VAL A 59 23.16 -3.98 12.70
N THR A 60 24.42 -3.58 12.55
CA THR A 60 24.91 -2.21 12.81
C THR A 60 24.50 -1.27 11.67
N GLY A 61 23.21 -1.16 11.40
CA GLY A 61 22.65 -0.11 10.55
C GLY A 61 22.36 1.14 11.39
N ASN A 62 22.65 2.32 10.87
CA ASN A 62 22.29 3.57 11.53
C ASN A 62 20.75 3.72 11.54
N LEU A 63 20.10 3.40 12.66
CA LEU A 63 18.64 3.47 12.79
C LEU A 63 18.09 4.91 12.74
N ASN A 64 18.94 5.93 12.92
CA ASN A 64 18.51 7.33 13.01
C ASN A 64 17.77 7.80 11.74
N VAL A 65 18.05 7.17 10.59
CA VAL A 65 17.38 7.48 9.33
C VAL A 65 15.87 7.22 9.41
N PHE A 66 15.45 6.21 10.19
CA PHE A 66 14.06 5.81 10.35
C PHE A 66 13.29 6.66 11.36
N PHE A 67 13.96 7.39 12.25
CA PHE A 67 13.26 8.17 13.27
C PHE A 67 12.68 9.46 12.70
N GLY A 68 11.42 9.74 13.03
CA GLY A 68 10.67 10.88 12.54
C GLY A 68 9.21 10.56 12.23
N THR A 69 8.51 11.53 11.66
CA THR A 69 7.12 11.38 11.22
C THR A 69 7.09 11.23 9.70
N TYR A 70 6.23 10.34 9.21
CA TYR A 70 6.03 10.04 7.80
C TYR A 70 4.54 10.10 7.47
N TYR A 71 4.21 10.69 6.33
CA TYR A 71 2.95 10.42 5.66
C TYR A 71 3.10 9.14 4.87
N TYR A 72 2.15 8.22 4.95
CA TYR A 72 2.20 6.95 4.23
C TYR A 72 1.01 6.79 3.28
N TRP A 73 1.18 5.96 2.26
CA TRP A 73 0.15 5.61 1.29
C TRP A 73 0.36 4.21 0.71
N VAL A 74 -0.70 3.65 0.13
CA VAL A 74 -0.60 2.47 -0.74
C VAL A 74 -0.36 2.97 -2.17
N PRO A 75 0.75 2.60 -2.82
CA PRO A 75 0.98 2.99 -4.21
C PRO A 75 -0.06 2.34 -5.13
N GLY A 76 -0.44 3.05 -6.19
CA GLY A 76 -1.18 2.43 -7.28
C GLY A 76 -0.36 1.33 -7.93
N THR A 77 -1.01 0.27 -8.38
CA THR A 77 -0.36 -0.86 -9.04
C THR A 77 -1.18 -1.32 -10.23
N SER A 78 -0.51 -1.84 -11.25
CA SER A 78 -1.14 -2.54 -12.36
C SER A 78 -0.41 -3.84 -12.62
N TYR A 79 -1.13 -4.94 -12.71
CA TYR A 79 -0.56 -6.24 -13.06
C TYR A 79 -1.46 -6.98 -14.03
N VAL A 80 -0.86 -7.84 -14.84
CA VAL A 80 -1.56 -8.64 -15.85
C VAL A 80 -1.72 -10.05 -15.32
N VAL A 81 -2.93 -10.59 -15.42
CA VAL A 81 -3.23 -11.99 -15.12
C VAL A 81 -3.76 -12.64 -16.39
N PRO A 82 -3.17 -13.76 -16.86
CA PRO A 82 -3.72 -14.50 -17.98
C PRO A 82 -5.03 -15.20 -17.57
N ASP A 83 -6.10 -14.98 -18.34
CA ASP A 83 -7.35 -15.73 -18.27
C ASP A 83 -7.34 -16.79 -19.38
N TYR A 84 -6.81 -17.97 -19.05
CA TYR A 84 -6.70 -19.08 -19.99
C TYR A 84 -8.06 -19.62 -20.47
N SER A 85 -9.12 -19.43 -19.69
CA SER A 85 -10.47 -19.87 -20.07
C SER A 85 -11.03 -19.05 -21.23
N ARG A 86 -10.66 -17.76 -21.29
CA ARG A 86 -11.09 -16.80 -22.31
C ARG A 86 -9.98 -16.42 -23.30
N LYS A 87 -8.78 -17.02 -23.17
CA LYS A 87 -7.59 -16.73 -23.99
C LYS A 87 -7.24 -15.24 -24.08
N GLN A 88 -7.40 -14.53 -22.98
CA GLN A 88 -7.17 -13.09 -22.90
C GLN A 88 -6.28 -12.73 -21.71
N GLU A 89 -5.65 -11.57 -21.76
CA GLU A 89 -4.98 -10.96 -20.61
C GLU A 89 -5.95 -10.02 -19.89
N VAL A 90 -6.04 -10.17 -18.57
CA VAL A 90 -6.80 -9.24 -17.72
C VAL A 90 -5.82 -8.33 -17.00
N ILE A 91 -5.90 -7.03 -17.29
CA ILE A 91 -5.15 -6.02 -16.55
C ILE A 91 -5.94 -5.65 -15.31
N HIS A 92 -5.37 -5.91 -14.14
CA HIS A 92 -5.86 -5.42 -12.87
C HIS A 92 -5.15 -4.12 -12.53
N THR A 93 -5.91 -3.06 -12.31
CA THR A 93 -5.38 -1.76 -11.90
C THR A 93 -5.97 -1.36 -10.55
N SER A 94 -5.13 -0.95 -9.61
CA SER A 94 -5.52 -0.26 -8.39
C SER A 94 -4.96 1.15 -8.43
N ALA A 95 -5.81 2.14 -8.16
CA ALA A 95 -5.41 3.54 -8.10
C ALA A 95 -4.49 3.85 -6.90
N GLY A 96 -4.38 2.93 -5.93
CA GLY A 96 -3.76 3.21 -4.64
C GLY A 96 -4.62 4.16 -3.81
N THR A 97 -4.11 4.59 -2.65
CA THR A 97 -4.86 5.48 -1.74
C THR A 97 -4.56 6.96 -1.95
N GLY A 98 -3.69 7.30 -2.91
CA GLY A 98 -3.12 8.65 -3.05
C GLY A 98 -2.20 9.04 -1.88
N VAL A 99 -1.52 10.18 -1.98
CA VAL A 99 -0.70 10.72 -0.88
C VAL A 99 -1.67 11.30 0.16
N LEU A 100 -1.68 10.76 1.39
CA LEU A 100 -2.36 11.27 2.62
C LEU A 100 -3.64 10.56 3.16
N PRO A 101 -3.71 9.22 3.30
CA PRO A 101 -4.74 8.63 4.16
C PRO A 101 -4.35 8.61 5.67
N GLY A 102 -3.06 8.70 6.04
CA GLY A 102 -2.64 8.63 7.45
C GLY A 102 -1.17 9.02 7.69
N SER A 103 -0.70 8.85 8.93
CA SER A 103 0.69 9.14 9.32
C SER A 103 1.26 8.13 10.31
N ILE A 104 2.59 8.01 10.32
CA ILE A 104 3.32 7.18 11.27
C ILE A 104 4.53 7.94 11.83
N ARG A 105 4.73 7.86 13.12
CA ARG A 105 5.89 8.43 13.82
C ARG A 105 6.66 7.30 14.48
N ILE A 106 7.94 7.18 14.15
CA ILE A 106 8.87 6.23 14.74
C ILE A 106 9.83 7.01 15.64
N ASN A 107 9.86 6.70 16.93
CA ASN A 107 10.69 7.37 17.92
C ASN A 107 11.96 6.57 18.21
N ALA A 108 13.04 7.26 18.57
CA ALA A 108 14.32 6.63 18.93
C ALA A 108 14.26 5.79 20.22
N ASP A 109 13.27 6.03 21.08
CA ASP A 109 13.08 5.38 22.38
C ASP A 109 12.46 3.96 22.30
N GLY A 110 12.30 3.40 21.10
CA GLY A 110 11.66 2.11 20.92
C GLY A 110 10.14 2.17 20.75
N THR A 111 9.53 3.36 20.64
CA THR A 111 8.08 3.51 20.47
C THR A 111 7.67 4.00 19.08
N TYR A 112 6.40 3.79 18.73
CA TYR A 112 5.79 4.39 17.55
C TYR A 112 4.37 4.86 17.82
N VAL A 113 3.90 5.79 16.97
CA VAL A 113 2.50 6.23 16.90
C VAL A 113 2.06 6.14 15.45
N TRP A 114 0.98 5.41 15.16
CA TRP A 114 0.45 5.21 13.82
C TRP A 114 -1.00 5.67 13.78
N ASN A 115 -1.26 6.76 13.06
CA ASN A 115 -2.61 7.15 12.66
C ASN A 115 -3.03 6.29 11.46
N SER A 116 -3.66 5.14 11.74
CA SER A 116 -4.02 4.14 10.74
C SER A 116 -5.32 4.54 10.04
N SER A 117 -5.26 4.71 8.73
CA SER A 117 -6.43 4.95 7.88
C SER A 117 -7.27 3.70 7.67
N TRP A 118 -6.65 2.53 7.77
CA TRP A 118 -7.29 1.23 7.63
C TRP A 118 -8.08 0.88 8.89
N ASP A 119 -7.44 0.98 10.06
CA ASP A 119 -8.10 0.72 11.35
C ASP A 119 -8.95 1.90 11.84
N GLN A 120 -8.85 3.06 11.18
CA GLN A 120 -9.51 4.32 11.56
C GLN A 120 -9.23 4.76 13.01
N LYS A 121 -8.01 4.52 13.49
CA LYS A 121 -7.60 4.84 14.87
C LYS A 121 -6.12 5.15 14.99
N ILE A 122 -5.77 5.76 16.13
CA ILE A 122 -4.37 5.94 16.54
C ILE A 122 -3.90 4.69 17.30
N ILE A 123 -2.87 4.07 16.78
CA ILE A 123 -2.18 2.92 17.37
C ILE A 123 -0.89 3.43 18.00
N LYS A 124 -0.61 3.03 19.24
CA LYS A 124 0.64 3.33 19.92
C LYS A 124 1.26 2.01 20.34
N GLY A 125 2.54 1.83 20.09
CA GLY A 125 3.20 0.56 20.39
C GLY A 125 4.71 0.67 20.49
N LYS A 126 5.34 -0.49 20.55
CA LYS A 126 6.80 -0.63 20.59
C LYS A 126 7.30 -1.24 19.31
N TRP A 127 8.48 -0.82 18.88
CA TRP A 127 9.22 -1.49 17.83
C TRP A 127 10.46 -2.16 18.40
N GLN A 128 10.96 -3.15 17.69
CA GLN A 128 12.21 -3.82 18.00
C GLN A 128 13.14 -3.79 16.80
N GLN A 129 14.44 -3.74 17.06
CA GLN A 129 15.44 -3.88 16.02
C GLN A 129 15.49 -5.34 15.56
N THR A 130 15.54 -5.56 14.26
CA THR A 130 15.70 -6.89 13.66
C THR A 130 17.18 -7.18 13.33
N GLY A 131 17.47 -8.40 12.91
CA GLY A 131 18.75 -8.77 12.31
C GLY A 131 18.74 -8.69 10.78
N ASP A 132 17.69 -8.11 10.20
CA ASP A 132 17.50 -7.95 8.75
C ASP A 132 18.02 -6.57 8.33
N LYS A 133 18.87 -6.55 7.30
CA LYS A 133 19.45 -5.30 6.78
C LYS A 133 18.44 -4.49 5.98
N ASP A 134 17.51 -5.16 5.30
CA ASP A 134 16.52 -4.51 4.45
C ASP A 134 15.35 -3.98 5.28
N TYR A 135 15.05 -4.65 6.39
CA TYR A 135 13.98 -4.31 7.31
C TYR A 135 14.45 -4.26 8.78
N PRO A 136 15.29 -3.30 9.15
CA PRO A 136 15.96 -3.27 10.46
C PRO A 136 15.03 -2.96 11.64
N ILE A 137 13.78 -2.54 11.40
CA ILE A 137 12.79 -2.24 12.44
C ILE A 137 11.55 -3.12 12.22
N GLU A 138 11.04 -3.72 13.29
CA GLU A 138 9.74 -4.41 13.33
C GLU A 138 8.85 -3.77 14.39
N MET A 139 7.72 -3.20 13.97
CA MET A 139 6.69 -2.65 14.85
C MET A 139 5.78 -3.78 15.34
N ILE A 140 5.66 -3.93 16.65
CA ILE A 140 4.94 -5.04 17.27
C ILE A 140 3.47 -4.65 17.51
N HIS A 141 2.55 -5.56 17.19
CA HIS A 141 1.10 -5.40 17.39
C HIS A 141 0.55 -4.06 16.85
N ALA A 142 0.95 -3.71 15.64
CA ALA A 142 0.57 -2.46 14.99
C ALA A 142 -0.83 -2.58 14.34
N GLN A 143 -0.97 -2.10 13.11
CA GLN A 143 -2.21 -2.21 12.36
C GLN A 143 -2.71 -3.66 12.31
N GLU A 144 -4.01 -3.85 12.54
CA GLU A 144 -4.65 -5.18 12.61
C GLU A 144 -4.06 -6.13 13.66
N GLN A 145 -3.34 -5.61 14.69
CA GLN A 145 -2.59 -6.41 15.68
C GLN A 145 -1.45 -7.26 15.09
N LYS A 146 -1.01 -6.95 13.87
CA LYS A 146 0.08 -7.66 13.20
C LYS A 146 1.43 -7.00 13.45
N ASN A 147 2.51 -7.70 13.12
CA ASN A 147 3.84 -7.12 13.15
C ASN A 147 4.17 -6.52 11.78
N TRP A 148 4.76 -5.34 11.77
CA TRP A 148 5.04 -4.61 10.54
C TRP A 148 6.52 -4.28 10.45
N GLN A 149 7.13 -4.68 9.35
CA GLN A 149 8.54 -4.44 9.05
C GLN A 149 8.72 -3.07 8.41
N VAL A 150 9.78 -2.34 8.79
CA VAL A 150 10.13 -1.03 8.24
C VAL A 150 11.54 -1.09 7.66
N GLY A 151 11.65 -0.68 6.40
CA GLY A 151 12.87 -0.66 5.60
C GLY A 151 13.01 0.65 4.83
N LEU A 152 14.19 0.88 4.24
CA LEU A 152 14.36 2.00 3.33
C LEU A 152 13.67 1.71 2.00
N HIS A 153 13.13 2.73 1.36
CA HIS A 153 12.61 2.60 0.00
C HIS A 153 13.80 2.53 -0.99
N ASP A 154 13.69 1.67 -2.01
CA ASP A 154 14.70 1.52 -3.06
C ASP A 154 14.83 2.77 -3.96
N ARG A 155 13.74 3.52 -4.06
CA ARG A 155 13.61 4.77 -4.83
C ARG A 155 13.36 5.97 -3.90
N PRO A 156 14.42 6.58 -3.33
CA PRO A 156 14.29 7.64 -2.31
C PRO A 156 13.60 8.91 -2.80
N LYS A 157 13.55 9.13 -4.13
CA LYS A 157 12.81 10.26 -4.73
C LYS A 157 11.30 10.10 -4.57
N GLU A 158 10.80 8.86 -4.55
CA GLU A 158 9.36 8.56 -4.49
C GLU A 158 8.87 8.43 -3.05
N ALA A 159 9.62 7.72 -2.21
CA ALA A 159 9.35 7.54 -0.79
C ALA A 159 10.66 7.37 -0.02
N ASP A 160 10.65 7.62 1.28
CA ASP A 160 11.83 7.49 2.13
C ASP A 160 11.90 6.12 2.82
N ILE A 161 10.73 5.55 3.18
CA ILE A 161 10.62 4.25 3.83
C ILE A 161 9.58 3.34 3.16
N TYR A 162 9.71 2.04 3.40
CA TYR A 162 8.74 1.00 3.09
C TYR A 162 8.26 0.37 4.40
N ILE A 163 6.96 0.15 4.54
CA ILE A 163 6.34 -0.46 5.71
C ILE A 163 5.51 -1.64 5.23
N LYS A 164 5.75 -2.86 5.69
CA LYS A 164 5.04 -4.05 5.18
C LYS A 164 4.71 -5.08 6.23
N ASP A 165 3.69 -5.87 5.91
CA ASP A 165 3.34 -7.11 6.59
C ASP A 165 2.91 -8.13 5.54
N GLY A 166 3.81 -9.07 5.23
CA GLY A 166 3.59 -10.08 4.19
C GLY A 166 3.24 -9.47 2.83
N SER A 167 1.97 -9.58 2.45
CA SER A 167 1.40 -9.12 1.19
C SER A 167 0.96 -7.66 1.17
N THR A 168 0.89 -6.99 2.32
CA THR A 168 0.43 -5.60 2.41
C THR A 168 1.62 -4.68 2.62
N TRP A 169 1.64 -3.55 1.92
CA TRP A 169 2.71 -2.56 2.06
C TRP A 169 2.24 -1.13 1.90
N TYR A 170 3.04 -0.23 2.47
CA TYR A 170 2.93 1.20 2.35
C TYR A 170 4.28 1.81 1.98
N CYS A 171 4.21 2.88 1.21
CA CYS A 171 5.30 3.81 1.01
C CYS A 171 5.17 4.94 2.05
N GLY A 172 6.27 5.43 2.60
CA GLY A 172 6.27 6.54 3.57
C GLY A 172 7.21 7.67 3.15
N LYS A 173 6.73 8.92 3.19
CA LYS A 173 7.53 10.13 2.96
C LYS A 173 7.67 10.93 4.26
N LYS A 174 8.90 11.25 4.62
CA LYS A 174 9.26 11.95 5.85
C LYS A 174 8.77 13.38 5.80
N VAL A 175 8.15 13.82 6.89
CA VAL A 175 7.73 15.21 7.07
C VAL A 175 8.99 16.04 7.33
N LYS A 176 9.21 17.08 6.53
CA LYS A 176 10.27 18.06 6.78
C LYS A 176 9.91 18.82 8.05
N GLN A 177 10.83 18.82 9.02
CA GLN A 177 10.74 19.65 10.22
C GLN A 177 11.37 21.01 9.96
#